data_AF-A0A533XFH4-F1
#
_entry.id   AF-A0A533XFH4-F1
#
_cell.length_a   1.000
_cell.length_b   1.000
_cell.length_c   1.000
_cell.angle_alpha   90.00
_cell.angle_beta   90.00
_cell.angle_gamma   90.00
#
_symmetry.space_group_name_H-M   'P 1'
#
loop_
_entity.id
_entity.type
_entity.pdbx_description
1 polymer ?
#
loop_
_entity_poly.entity_id
_entity_poly.type
_entity_poly.pdbx_seq_one_letter_code
_entity_poly.pdbx_strand_id
1 'polypeptide(L)'
;MPAHRTITRDLATNETVYSVGSDGIESDEVPLVRLDAINLEVGHRMLKRFRIGETDPLSARAEVMQATVFKRGAWSVRIEIDTCLSASAEAFQLEANLHAYEGDRRLFSKKWNREVPRDLV
;
A
#
# COMPACT_ATOMS: atom_id res chain seq x y z
N MET A 1 10.24 -2.69 -14.12
CA MET A 1 11.19 -2.87 -13.00
C MET A 1 10.79 -4.11 -12.21
N PRO A 2 11.70 -5.02 -11.87
CA PRO A 2 11.37 -6.18 -11.05
C PRO A 2 10.97 -5.75 -9.63
N ALA A 3 10.13 -6.55 -8.97
CA ALA A 3 9.81 -6.35 -7.57
C ALA A 3 10.98 -6.81 -6.69
N HIS A 4 11.49 -5.92 -5.84
CA HIS A 4 12.41 -6.23 -4.76
C HIS A 4 11.66 -6.80 -3.54
N ARG A 5 12.30 -7.72 -2.85
CA ARG A 5 11.75 -8.44 -1.69
C ARG A 5 12.82 -8.49 -0.60
N THR A 6 12.49 -7.99 0.58
CA THR A 6 13.42 -7.97 1.72
C THR A 6 12.75 -8.65 2.91
N ILE A 7 13.50 -9.47 3.64
CA ILE A 7 13.09 -10.02 4.92
C ILE A 7 14.09 -9.52 5.96
N THR A 8 13.60 -8.94 7.05
CA THR A 8 14.40 -8.51 8.20
C THR A 8 13.86 -9.21 9.44
N ARG A 9 14.76 -9.69 10.30
CA ARG A 9 14.40 -10.25 11.61
C ARG A 9 15.16 -9.50 12.70
N ASP A 10 14.43 -8.95 13.65
CA ASP A 10 15.01 -8.41 14.88
C ASP A 10 15.25 -9.56 15.86
N LEU A 11 16.49 -9.73 16.33
CA LEU A 11 16.87 -10.82 17.22
C LEU A 11 16.55 -10.54 18.69
N ALA A 12 16.30 -9.29 19.07
CA ALA A 12 15.90 -8.94 20.43
C ALA A 12 14.40 -9.19 20.66
N THR A 13 13.57 -8.93 19.64
CA THR A 13 12.11 -9.07 19.71
C THR A 13 11.59 -10.31 18.98
N ASN A 14 12.43 -10.94 18.15
CA ASN A 14 12.03 -11.98 17.19
C ASN A 14 10.92 -11.53 16.22
N GLU A 15 10.75 -10.21 16.02
CA GLU A 15 9.86 -9.69 14.97
C GLU A 15 10.46 -9.98 13.60
N THR A 16 9.63 -10.53 12.71
CA THR A 16 9.97 -10.68 11.29
C THR A 16 9.17 -9.69 10.46
N VAL A 17 9.86 -8.92 9.62
CA VAL A 17 9.27 -7.99 8.67
C VAL A 17 9.60 -8.46 7.25
N TYR A 18 8.56 -8.66 6.44
CA TYR A 18 8.65 -8.96 5.02
C TYR A 18 8.14 -7.77 4.20
N SER A 19 9.02 -7.20 3.39
CA SER A 19 8.73 -6.04 2.53
C SER A 19 8.76 -6.42 1.06
N VAL A 20 7.77 -5.95 0.29
CA VAL A 20 7.67 -6.17 -1.16
C VAL A 20 7.31 -4.86 -1.86
N GLY A 21 8.08 -4.50 -2.87
CA GLY A 21 7.74 -3.42 -3.80
C GLY A 21 8.79 -3.27 -4.89
N SER A 22 8.70 -2.25 -5.72
CA SER A 22 9.67 -1.99 -6.80
C SER A 22 10.77 -1.04 -6.33
N ASP A 23 12.01 -1.19 -6.78
CA ASP A 23 13.10 -0.24 -6.44
C ASP A 23 12.67 1.23 -6.65
N GLY A 24 13.07 2.11 -5.71
CA GLY A 24 12.67 3.53 -5.69
C GLY A 24 11.46 3.87 -4.82
N ILE A 25 10.99 2.94 -3.96
CA ILE A 25 9.86 3.17 -3.02
C ILE A 25 10.14 4.31 -2.02
N GLU A 26 11.41 4.59 -1.75
CA GLU A 26 11.83 5.74 -0.93
C GLU A 26 11.53 7.08 -1.62
N SER A 27 11.32 7.07 -2.94
CA SER A 27 10.88 8.23 -3.70
C SER A 27 9.36 8.30 -3.74
N ASP A 28 8.82 9.51 -3.55
CA ASP A 28 7.41 9.80 -3.75
C ASP A 28 7.00 9.76 -5.24
N GLU A 29 7.98 9.71 -6.16
CA GLU A 29 7.74 9.66 -7.60
C GLU A 29 7.18 8.31 -8.07
N VAL A 30 6.18 8.36 -8.95
CA VAL A 30 5.60 7.17 -9.57
C VAL A 30 6.16 7.02 -10.98
N PRO A 31 6.89 5.94 -11.30
CA PRO A 31 7.40 5.71 -12.64
C PRO A 31 6.23 5.55 -13.62
N LEU A 32 6.30 6.24 -14.76
CA LEU A 32 5.26 6.25 -15.78
C LEU A 32 5.66 5.39 -16.98
N VAL A 33 4.69 4.68 -17.53
CA VAL A 33 4.78 3.98 -18.82
C VAL A 33 3.79 4.61 -19.78
N ARG A 34 4.24 4.91 -20.99
CA ARG A 34 3.41 5.51 -22.04
C ARG A 34 2.72 4.42 -22.87
N LEU A 35 1.40 4.57 -23.04
CA LEU A 35 0.55 3.79 -23.93
C LEU A 35 0.22 4.64 -25.15
N ASP A 36 1.03 4.51 -26.21
CA ASP A 36 0.97 5.40 -27.38
C ASP A 36 -0.36 5.35 -28.12
N ALA A 37 -0.98 4.17 -28.22
CA ALA A 37 -2.25 3.98 -28.95
C ALA A 37 -3.40 4.87 -28.44
N ILE A 38 -3.33 5.33 -27.18
CA ILE A 38 -4.36 6.16 -26.56
C ILE A 38 -3.80 7.43 -25.91
N ASN A 39 -2.54 7.78 -26.21
CA ASN A 39 -1.83 8.93 -25.62
C ASN A 39 -2.02 9.01 -24.09
N LEU A 40 -1.81 7.90 -23.38
CA LEU A 40 -1.99 7.83 -21.93
C LEU A 40 -0.69 7.41 -21.27
N GLU A 41 -0.24 8.15 -20.26
CA GLU A 41 0.81 7.72 -19.36
C GLU A 41 0.17 7.14 -18.10
N VAL A 42 0.61 5.95 -17.71
CA VAL A 42 0.12 5.24 -16.52
C VAL A 42 1.30 4.93 -15.62
N GLY A 43 1.16 5.26 -14.35
CA GLY A 43 2.11 4.90 -13.30
C GLY A 43 1.43 4.16 -12.19
N HIS A 44 2.13 3.20 -11.60
CA HIS A 44 1.69 2.51 -10.41
C HIS A 44 2.90 2.16 -9.54
N ARG A 45 2.86 2.55 -8.26
CA ARG A 45 3.80 2.10 -7.24
C ARG A 45 3.03 1.45 -6.10
N MET A 46 3.65 0.46 -5.47
CA MET A 46 3.09 -0.23 -4.33
C MET A 46 4.20 -0.76 -3.41
N LEU A 47 4.03 -0.52 -2.12
CA LEU A 47 4.81 -1.11 -1.04
C LEU A 47 3.87 -1.93 -0.17
N LYS A 48 4.24 -3.17 0.09
CA LYS A 48 3.61 -4.02 1.09
C LYS A 48 4.62 -4.34 2.18
N ARG A 49 4.23 -4.14 3.44
CA ARG A 49 5.00 -4.58 4.61
C ARG A 49 4.14 -5.52 5.44
N PHE A 50 4.64 -6.71 5.68
CA PHE A 50 4.03 -7.68 6.58
C PHE A 50 4.94 -7.82 7.78
N ARG A 51 4.39 -7.75 8.98
CA ARG A 51 5.15 -8.01 10.21
C ARG A 51 4.41 -8.98 11.11
N ILE A 52 5.16 -9.77 11.86
CA ILE A 52 4.64 -10.68 12.86
C ILE A 52 5.72 -10.96 13.90
N GLY A 53 5.33 -10.97 15.17
CA GLY A 53 6.14 -11.46 16.28
C GLY A 53 6.07 -12.99 16.38
N GLU A 54 7.14 -13.61 16.85
CA GLU A 54 7.27 -15.08 16.89
C GLU A 54 6.27 -15.77 17.83
N THR A 55 5.87 -15.11 18.92
CA THR A 55 5.10 -15.73 20.01
C THR A 55 3.64 -15.31 20.07
N ASP A 56 3.27 -14.20 19.43
CA ASP A 56 1.91 -13.67 19.44
C ASP A 56 1.36 -13.59 18.00
N PRO A 57 0.47 -14.50 17.59
CA PRO A 57 -0.12 -14.44 16.25
C PRO A 57 -1.02 -13.20 16.03
N LEU A 58 -1.49 -12.54 17.10
CA LEU A 58 -2.27 -11.30 17.00
C LEU A 58 -1.41 -10.06 16.74
N SER A 59 -0.08 -10.18 16.88
CA SER A 59 0.86 -9.14 16.48
C SER A 59 0.97 -8.96 14.95
N ALA A 60 0.39 -9.87 14.17
CA ALA A 60 0.41 -9.83 12.72
C ALA A 60 -0.21 -8.52 12.19
N ARG A 61 0.54 -7.82 11.33
CA ARG A 61 0.08 -6.60 10.67
C ARG A 61 0.52 -6.59 9.20
N ALA A 62 -0.37 -6.14 8.32
CA ALA A 62 -0.09 -5.94 6.91
C ALA A 62 -0.38 -4.49 6.51
N GLU A 63 0.63 -3.80 6.00
CA GLU A 63 0.52 -2.43 5.53
C GLU A 63 0.69 -2.40 4.01
N VAL A 64 -0.17 -1.66 3.31
CA VAL A 64 -0.05 -1.41 1.87
C VAL A 64 -0.13 0.08 1.63
N MET A 65 0.92 0.64 1.03
CA MET A 65 0.93 2.00 0.48
C MET A 65 0.98 1.87 -1.03
N GLN A 66 0.10 2.56 -1.75
CA GLN A 66 0.08 2.54 -3.21
C GLN A 66 -0.25 3.92 -3.78
N ALA A 67 0.30 4.21 -4.94
CA ALA A 67 -0.09 5.38 -5.73
C ALA A 67 -0.25 4.99 -7.19
N THR A 68 -1.34 5.45 -7.80
CA THR A 68 -1.63 5.29 -9.23
C THR A 68 -1.72 6.66 -9.87
N VAL A 69 -1.11 6.82 -11.04
CA VAL A 69 -1.07 8.08 -11.79
C VAL A 69 -1.55 7.84 -13.22
N PHE A 70 -2.40 8.74 -13.71
CA PHE A 70 -2.84 8.79 -15.10
C PHE A 70 -2.56 10.18 -15.66
N LYS A 71 -1.88 10.29 -16.81
CA LYS A 71 -1.64 11.58 -17.47
C LYS A 71 -1.98 11.55 -18.96
N ARG A 72 -2.54 12.65 -19.45
CA ARG A 72 -2.81 12.89 -20.88
C ARG A 72 -2.81 14.40 -21.14
N GLY A 73 -1.76 14.89 -21.81
CA GLY A 73 -1.60 16.33 -22.03
C GLY A 73 -1.56 17.08 -20.70
N ALA A 74 -2.42 18.09 -20.53
CA ALA A 74 -2.54 18.85 -19.29
C ALA A 74 -3.31 18.12 -18.17
N TRP A 75 -4.04 17.06 -18.50
CA TRP A 75 -4.79 16.28 -17.51
C TRP A 75 -3.86 15.32 -16.76
N SER A 76 -3.93 15.33 -15.43
CA SER A 76 -3.15 14.46 -14.55
C SER A 76 -3.99 14.09 -13.33
N VAL A 77 -4.20 12.80 -13.10
CA VAL A 77 -4.89 12.27 -11.91
C VAL A 77 -3.92 11.43 -11.11
N ARG A 78 -3.93 11.61 -9.79
CA ARG A 78 -3.17 10.79 -8.84
C ARG A 78 -4.10 10.26 -7.75
N ILE A 79 -4.02 8.97 -7.48
CA ILE A 79 -4.78 8.30 -6.41
C ILE A 79 -3.77 7.66 -5.47
N GLU A 80 -3.87 7.97 -4.20
CA GLU A 80 -3.02 7.45 -3.13
C GLU A 80 -3.89 6.69 -2.13
N ILE A 81 -3.44 5.51 -1.74
CA ILE A 81 -4.14 4.66 -0.79
C ILE A 81 -3.14 4.07 0.19
N ASP A 82 -3.41 4.25 1.47
CA ASP A 82 -2.67 3.63 2.57
C ASP A 82 -3.63 2.78 3.39
N THR A 83 -3.33 1.50 3.52
CA THR A 83 -4.13 0.55 4.29
C THR A 83 -3.28 -0.16 5.32
N CYS A 84 -3.86 -0.41 6.48
CA CYS A 84 -3.31 -1.29 7.49
C CYS A 84 -4.36 -2.34 7.88
N LEU A 85 -3.97 -3.60 7.86
CA LEU A 85 -4.74 -4.73 8.38
C LEU A 85 -4.05 -5.26 9.64
N SER A 86 -4.79 -5.35 10.74
CA SER A 86 -4.39 -6.04 11.97
C SER A 86 -5.48 -7.04 12.39
N ALA A 87 -5.24 -7.75 13.48
CA ALA A 87 -6.16 -8.76 13.98
C ALA A 87 -6.33 -8.69 15.50
N SER A 88 -7.54 -9.02 15.96
CA SER A 88 -7.83 -9.41 17.34
C SER A 88 -8.19 -10.90 17.37
N ALA A 89 -8.48 -11.41 18.57
CA ALA A 89 -9.01 -12.78 18.72
C ALA A 89 -10.34 -12.98 17.98
N GLU A 90 -11.13 -11.92 17.80
CA GLU A 90 -12.51 -11.98 17.32
C GLU A 90 -12.69 -11.46 15.89
N ALA A 91 -11.81 -10.56 15.42
CA ALA A 91 -11.98 -9.92 14.12
C ALA A 91 -10.66 -9.51 13.44
N PHE A 92 -10.72 -9.29 12.13
CA PHE A 92 -9.73 -8.52 11.38
C PHE A 92 -10.13 -7.05 11.34
N GLN A 93 -9.14 -6.16 11.51
CA GLN A 93 -9.33 -4.73 11.59
C GLN A 93 -8.59 -4.06 10.44
N LEU A 94 -9.34 -3.48 9.51
CA LEU A 94 -8.82 -2.72 8.38
C LEU A 94 -8.96 -1.22 8.67
N GLU A 95 -7.86 -0.50 8.62
CA GLU A 95 -7.79 0.95 8.55
C GLU A 95 -7.36 1.35 7.14
N ALA A 96 -8.02 2.33 6.53
CA ALA A 96 -7.70 2.76 5.18
C ALA A 96 -7.90 4.27 4.98
N ASN A 97 -6.96 4.88 4.26
CA ASN A 97 -7.01 6.27 3.82
C ASN A 97 -6.85 6.31 2.31
N LEU A 98 -7.67 7.11 1.64
CA LEU A 98 -7.59 7.37 0.21
C LEU A 98 -7.61 8.86 -0.06
N HIS A 99 -6.74 9.30 -0.96
CA HIS A 99 -6.73 10.65 -1.52
C HIS A 99 -6.72 10.57 -3.05
N ALA A 100 -7.54 11.39 -3.70
CA ALA A 100 -7.51 11.54 -5.15
C ALA A 100 -7.32 13.01 -5.53
N TYR A 101 -6.46 13.24 -6.50
CA TYR A 101 -6.02 14.55 -6.96
C TYR A 101 -6.22 14.68 -8.46
N GLU A 102 -6.50 15.90 -8.92
CA GLU A 102 -6.36 16.33 -10.30
C GLU A 102 -5.38 17.52 -10.34
N GLY A 103 -4.26 17.35 -11.06
CA GLY A 103 -3.07 18.17 -10.85
C GLY A 103 -2.64 18.13 -9.38
N ASP A 104 -2.48 19.30 -8.78
CA ASP A 104 -2.14 19.46 -7.36
C ASP A 104 -3.36 19.58 -6.45
N ARG A 105 -4.57 19.66 -7.02
CA ARG A 105 -5.80 19.87 -6.26
C ARG A 105 -6.38 18.54 -5.81
N ARG A 106 -6.49 18.34 -4.49
CA ARG A 106 -7.20 17.19 -3.92
C ARG A 106 -8.70 17.32 -4.16
N LEU A 107 -9.27 16.38 -4.92
CA LEU A 107 -10.70 16.35 -5.25
C LEU A 107 -11.50 15.50 -4.27
N PHE A 108 -10.89 14.45 -3.76
CA PHE A 108 -11.57 13.47 -2.93
C PHE A 108 -10.64 12.97 -1.84
N SER A 109 -11.22 12.72 -0.67
CA SER A 109 -10.56 12.03 0.42
C SER A 109 -11.57 11.17 1.17
N LYS A 110 -11.15 9.97 1.54
CA LYS A 110 -11.95 9.08 2.35
C LYS A 110 -11.05 8.34 3.33
N LYS A 111 -11.43 8.40 4.60
CA LYS A 111 -10.90 7.52 5.65
C LYS A 111 -12.01 6.57 6.08
N TRP A 112 -11.69 5.29 6.23
CA TRP A 112 -12.65 4.34 6.74
C TRP A 112 -11.96 3.23 7.52
N ASN A 113 -12.69 2.71 8.50
CA ASN A 113 -12.31 1.52 9.25
C ASN A 113 -13.35 0.43 8.99
N ARG A 114 -12.91 -0.82 8.92
CA ARG A 114 -13.79 -1.99 8.82
C ARG A 114 -13.32 -3.06 9.78
N GLU A 115 -14.29 -3.66 10.44
CA GLU A 115 -14.08 -4.85 11.25
C GLU A 115 -14.76 -6.02 10.53
N VAL A 116 -14.03 -7.13 10.40
CA VAL A 116 -14.50 -8.36 9.77
C VAL A 116 -14.39 -9.47 10.80
N PRO A 117 -15.50 -9.99 11.34
CA PRO A 117 -15.47 -11.09 12.31
C PRO A 117 -14.71 -12.31 11.76
N ARG A 118 -14.02 -13.03 12.64
CA ARG A 118 -13.34 -14.27 12.27
C ARG A 118 -14.37 -15.38 12.11
N ASP A 119 -14.26 -16.09 11.00
CA ASP A 119 -14.93 -17.37 10.81
C ASP A 119 -14.02 -18.46 11.38
N LEU A 120 -14.31 -18.89 12.60
CA LEU A 120 -13.55 -19.92 13.32
C LEU A 120 -14.24 -21.26 13.09
N VAL A 121 -13.52 -22.22 12.50
CA VAL A 121 -13.99 -23.59 12.21
C VAL A 121 -13.57 -24.54 13.33
#